data_AF-A0AAJ0EYI0-F1
#
_entry.id   AF-A0AAJ0EYI0-F1
#
_cell.length_a   1.000
_cell.length_b   1.000
_cell.length_c   1.000
_cell.angle_alpha   90.00
_cell.angle_beta   90.00
_cell.angle_gamma   90.00
#
_symmetry.space_group_name_H-M   'P 1'
#
loop_
_entity.id
_entity.type
_entity.pdbx_description
1 polymer ?
#
loop_
_entity_poly.entity_id
_entity_poly.type
_entity_poly.pdbx_seq_one_letter_code
_entity_poly.pdbx_strand_id
1 'polypeptide(L)'
;MSYPGQYGYGAHPDTDLEPHGQGYGQQYPPPQQGGYGGSPYPPQGGQYPPPQGPPPGQYGAPPQQGGYYQQPPQGQYPPQGGHYPPPQGPPPGQYPPHGGAYGAPPPIPPSPYGGHSPAPGGYGAPPNQSYGAPPPQHYGPPTPASMGYGAPQIIQWDATPDATTARNAMKGFGTDEKTLIRCLATKDPLQIDAIRTAFNRNFRRDLEQDIKKETSSWFQKGLVSVARGPLRSDIYNLYEAMDGAGTKESVLNDVLLGRSNADMQAIKSAYQQTFKRRLEDDVKGDLSMKTERHFLIVLGANRAEDSAPVVPQQVDSDVMELYKATEGKVGTDEMLVCSILSTRNDNQIRAINQAYEQKFRRKLEEVIKKEFSGHMEDALLFQLRNAVDKYMHAAKLLEDSMAGLGTKDHLLVARVVRFHWDKNMLANVKGAYQARYNRSLASRIRGETSGDYQRLMLACIGENI
;
A
#
# COMPACT_ATOMS: atom_id res chain seq x y z
N MET A 1 -25.65 1.55 -61.78
CA MET A 1 -26.76 2.45 -61.44
C MET A 1 -26.21 3.47 -60.47
N SER A 2 -26.24 4.76 -60.81
CA SER A 2 -25.43 5.78 -60.11
C SER A 2 -26.11 7.14 -60.17
N TYR A 3 -26.32 7.79 -59.02
CA TYR A 3 -26.58 9.24 -58.90
C TYR A 3 -26.27 9.72 -57.47
N PRO A 4 -25.55 10.85 -57.29
CA PRO A 4 -25.36 11.53 -56.00
C PRO A 4 -26.18 12.84 -55.91
N GLY A 5 -26.28 13.43 -54.71
CA GLY A 5 -26.80 14.79 -54.52
C GLY A 5 -26.80 15.24 -53.05
N GLN A 6 -26.30 16.46 -52.79
CA GLN A 6 -26.27 17.11 -51.46
C GLN A 6 -27.16 18.36 -51.45
N TYR A 7 -27.58 18.84 -50.27
CA TYR A 7 -28.20 20.17 -50.11
C TYR A 7 -27.88 20.83 -48.75
N GLY A 8 -27.72 22.16 -48.78
CA GLY A 8 -28.20 23.08 -47.73
C GLY A 8 -27.19 23.55 -46.68
N TYR A 9 -27.01 24.87 -46.55
CA TYR A 9 -26.18 25.53 -45.52
C TYR A 9 -26.73 26.93 -45.18
N GLY A 10 -26.67 27.32 -43.90
CA GLY A 10 -26.84 28.72 -43.43
C GLY A 10 -28.28 29.26 -43.31
N ALA A 11 -28.56 30.33 -42.56
CA ALA A 11 -27.69 31.05 -41.59
C ALA A 11 -28.53 31.90 -40.59
N HIS A 12 -27.92 32.24 -39.44
CA HIS A 12 -28.34 33.29 -38.47
C HIS A 12 -27.92 34.70 -38.98
N PRO A 13 -28.51 35.83 -38.52
CA PRO A 13 -28.46 36.37 -37.14
C PRO A 13 -29.84 36.95 -36.65
N ASP A 14 -30.03 37.76 -35.60
CA ASP A 14 -29.12 38.61 -34.80
C ASP A 14 -29.58 38.91 -33.34
N THR A 15 -28.72 39.61 -32.59
CA THR A 15 -28.65 40.03 -31.16
C THR A 15 -29.89 40.47 -30.35
N ASP A 16 -29.84 40.09 -29.05
CA ASP A 16 -30.08 40.84 -27.78
C ASP A 16 -31.26 41.80 -27.55
N LEU A 17 -31.96 41.64 -26.40
CA LEU A 17 -32.06 42.64 -25.29
C LEU A 17 -32.98 42.17 -24.12
N GLU A 18 -32.48 42.31 -22.88
CA GLU A 18 -33.24 42.34 -21.61
C GLU A 18 -33.57 43.82 -21.22
N PRO A 19 -34.33 44.19 -20.13
CA PRO A 19 -34.79 43.38 -18.99
C PRO A 19 -36.23 43.64 -18.44
N HIS A 20 -36.58 42.86 -17.40
CA HIS A 20 -37.51 43.14 -16.28
C HIS A 20 -39.01 43.47 -16.51
N GLY A 21 -39.87 42.64 -15.88
CA GLY A 21 -41.23 42.99 -15.46
C GLY A 21 -41.68 42.11 -14.27
N GLN A 22 -42.37 42.67 -13.28
CA GLN A 22 -42.86 41.96 -12.09
C GLN A 22 -44.38 41.76 -12.12
N GLY A 23 -44.90 40.68 -11.51
CA GLY A 23 -46.28 40.68 -11.01
C GLY A 23 -46.99 39.31 -10.92
N TYR A 24 -47.23 38.85 -9.68
CA TYR A 24 -48.35 37.99 -9.23
C TYR A 24 -48.58 36.61 -9.91
N GLY A 25 -48.75 35.48 -9.20
CA GLY A 25 -48.75 35.19 -7.77
C GLY A 25 -49.85 34.19 -7.38
N GLN A 26 -49.67 33.38 -6.32
CA GLN A 26 -50.74 32.86 -5.45
C GLN A 26 -50.17 32.21 -4.17
N GLN A 27 -51.03 31.91 -3.19
CA GLN A 27 -50.69 31.70 -1.78
C GLN A 27 -51.07 30.29 -1.25
N TYR A 28 -50.38 29.83 -0.20
CA TYR A 28 -50.90 28.89 0.81
C TYR A 28 -50.41 29.29 2.22
N PRO A 29 -51.28 29.29 3.27
CA PRO A 29 -50.95 29.83 4.60
C PRO A 29 -50.54 28.77 5.67
N PRO A 30 -49.91 29.18 6.79
CA PRO A 30 -49.52 28.31 7.91
C PRO A 30 -50.43 28.51 9.18
N PRO A 31 -50.02 28.32 10.47
CA PRO A 31 -50.67 27.34 11.36
C PRO A 31 -51.27 27.88 12.68
N GLN A 32 -52.00 27.06 13.46
CA GLN A 32 -52.47 27.37 14.84
C GLN A 32 -52.48 26.17 15.82
N GLN A 33 -52.78 26.41 17.11
CA GLN A 33 -52.54 25.54 18.28
C GLN A 33 -53.78 25.35 19.20
N GLY A 34 -53.70 24.39 20.14
CA GLY A 34 -54.52 24.29 21.37
C GLY A 34 -55.37 23.02 21.49
N GLY A 35 -55.65 22.46 22.68
CA GLY A 35 -55.19 22.75 24.05
C GLY A 35 -55.99 21.96 25.12
N TYR A 36 -55.45 21.85 26.36
CA TYR A 36 -56.04 21.20 27.56
C TYR A 36 -56.21 19.65 27.51
N GLY A 37 -56.08 18.87 28.61
CA GLY A 37 -55.59 19.17 29.98
C GLY A 37 -55.88 18.02 30.98
N GLY A 38 -55.19 17.97 32.14
CA GLY A 38 -55.60 17.16 33.32
C GLY A 38 -54.61 16.10 33.85
N SER A 39 -54.58 15.91 35.18
CA SER A 39 -53.93 14.80 35.91
C SER A 39 -54.74 14.49 37.17
N PRO A 40 -54.75 13.23 37.67
CA PRO A 40 -54.19 13.01 39.02
C PRO A 40 -53.52 11.61 39.27
N TYR A 41 -52.90 11.47 40.45
CA TYR A 41 -52.27 10.27 41.06
C TYR A 41 -53.15 9.68 42.21
N PRO A 42 -52.80 8.56 42.92
CA PRO A 42 -51.73 7.57 42.71
C PRO A 42 -52.31 6.15 42.36
N PRO A 43 -52.42 5.06 43.19
CA PRO A 43 -51.98 4.72 44.56
C PRO A 43 -50.70 3.83 44.59
N GLN A 44 -50.70 2.67 45.29
CA GLN A 44 -49.56 1.73 45.49
C GLN A 44 -50.02 0.25 45.64
N GLY A 45 -49.12 -0.73 45.49
CA GLY A 45 -49.29 -2.09 46.06
C GLY A 45 -48.33 -3.20 45.55
N GLY A 46 -47.63 -3.91 46.45
CA GLY A 46 -46.79 -5.12 46.20
C GLY A 46 -45.39 -4.81 45.60
N GLN A 47 -44.24 -5.03 46.24
CA GLN A 47 -43.63 -6.14 47.03
C GLN A 47 -43.09 -7.33 46.20
N TYR A 48 -41.78 -7.58 46.34
CA TYR A 48 -40.98 -8.65 45.69
C TYR A 48 -41.01 -9.96 46.48
N PRO A 49 -40.66 -11.10 45.84
CA PRO A 49 -39.44 -11.84 46.27
C PRO A 49 -38.37 -12.04 45.17
N PRO A 50 -37.13 -12.47 45.53
CA PRO A 50 -35.96 -12.53 44.64
C PRO A 50 -35.77 -13.87 43.88
N PRO A 51 -34.86 -13.95 42.88
CA PRO A 51 -34.54 -15.19 42.17
C PRO A 51 -33.90 -16.28 43.05
N GLN A 52 -34.13 -17.54 42.69
CA GLN A 52 -33.65 -18.72 43.41
C GLN A 52 -32.18 -19.04 43.12
N GLY A 53 -31.44 -19.45 44.16
CA GLY A 53 -30.06 -19.95 44.05
C GLY A 53 -29.99 -21.48 43.80
N PRO A 54 -28.77 -22.02 43.56
CA PRO A 54 -28.57 -23.44 43.28
C PRO A 54 -28.70 -24.32 44.56
N PRO A 55 -29.12 -25.59 44.42
CA PRO A 55 -29.29 -26.51 45.55
C PRO A 55 -27.97 -27.12 46.05
N PRO A 56 -27.83 -27.39 47.37
CA PRO A 56 -26.71 -28.15 47.93
C PRO A 56 -26.90 -29.68 47.73
N GLY A 57 -25.80 -30.42 47.58
CA GLY A 57 -25.80 -31.87 47.34
C GLY A 57 -25.40 -32.74 48.55
N GLN A 58 -25.31 -34.05 48.34
CA GLN A 58 -24.72 -35.00 49.29
C GLN A 58 -23.83 -36.06 48.62
N TYR A 59 -22.88 -36.51 49.44
CA TYR A 59 -21.85 -37.55 49.29
C TYR A 59 -22.12 -38.76 48.37
N GLY A 60 -21.08 -39.11 47.60
CA GLY A 60 -20.85 -40.45 47.02
C GLY A 60 -19.36 -40.63 46.76
N ALA A 61 -18.73 -41.66 47.32
CA ALA A 61 -17.28 -41.87 47.21
C ALA A 61 -16.89 -42.69 45.95
N PRO A 62 -15.73 -42.41 45.32
CA PRO A 62 -15.26 -43.18 44.17
C PRO A 62 -14.62 -44.52 44.59
N PRO A 63 -14.83 -45.63 43.85
CA PRO A 63 -14.13 -46.89 44.08
C PRO A 63 -12.68 -46.83 43.59
N GLN A 64 -11.74 -47.40 44.35
CA GLN A 64 -10.35 -47.59 43.93
C GLN A 64 -10.14 -48.90 43.17
N GLN A 65 -9.43 -48.84 42.04
CA GLN A 65 -8.46 -49.83 41.53
C GLN A 65 -7.93 -49.34 40.17
N GLY A 66 -6.65 -49.46 39.82
CA GLY A 66 -5.47 -49.82 40.62
C GLY A 66 -4.22 -49.17 39.98
N GLY A 67 -3.19 -48.87 40.77
CA GLY A 67 -2.07 -48.04 40.33
C GLY A 67 -0.93 -48.81 39.66
N TYR A 68 -0.34 -48.22 38.61
CA TYR A 68 1.00 -48.54 38.13
C TYR A 68 1.79 -47.25 37.86
N TYR A 69 2.61 -46.83 38.83
CA TYR A 69 3.67 -45.86 38.57
C TYR A 69 4.82 -46.58 37.82
N GLN A 70 5.29 -46.00 36.72
CA GLN A 70 6.64 -46.30 36.20
C GLN A 70 7.57 -45.12 36.47
N GLN A 71 8.75 -45.42 37.01
CA GLN A 71 9.82 -44.45 37.18
C GLN A 71 10.67 -44.38 35.90
N PRO A 72 11.19 -43.21 35.50
CA PRO A 72 12.38 -43.14 34.67
C PRO A 72 13.61 -43.55 35.52
N PRO A 73 14.49 -44.47 35.07
CA PRO A 73 15.63 -44.92 35.87
C PRO A 73 16.72 -43.85 36.06
N GLN A 74 17.41 -43.88 37.21
CA GLN A 74 18.62 -43.11 37.43
C GLN A 74 19.89 -43.85 36.98
N GLY A 75 20.74 -43.16 36.22
CA GLY A 75 22.17 -43.08 36.49
C GLY A 75 23.10 -44.23 36.06
N GLN A 76 23.96 -43.94 35.07
CA GLN A 76 25.34 -44.43 35.05
C GLN A 76 26.30 -43.30 34.60
N TYR A 77 27.35 -43.05 35.38
CA TYR A 77 28.59 -42.33 35.03
C TYR A 77 29.69 -43.41 34.93
N PRO A 78 30.70 -43.30 34.02
CA PRO A 78 31.86 -42.41 34.24
C PRO A 78 32.56 -41.97 32.93
N PRO A 79 33.81 -41.44 32.94
CA PRO A 79 34.53 -40.62 33.94
C PRO A 79 34.89 -39.22 33.37
N GLN A 80 35.50 -38.36 34.21
CA GLN A 80 36.21 -37.15 33.73
C GLN A 80 37.67 -37.46 33.35
N GLY A 81 38.21 -36.75 32.36
CA GLY A 81 39.64 -36.75 32.04
C GLY A 81 39.95 -36.06 30.69
N GLY A 82 40.31 -34.77 30.71
CA GLY A 82 40.70 -34.03 29.51
C GLY A 82 40.85 -32.53 29.75
N HIS A 83 42.04 -31.99 29.53
CA HIS A 83 42.33 -30.56 29.69
C HIS A 83 42.05 -29.80 28.38
N TYR A 84 41.40 -28.64 28.48
CA TYR A 84 41.20 -27.71 27.35
C TYR A 84 42.20 -26.54 27.41
N PRO A 85 43.00 -26.30 26.35
CA PRO A 85 43.77 -25.06 26.20
C PRO A 85 42.89 -23.91 25.65
N PRO A 86 43.25 -22.64 25.89
CA PRO A 86 42.49 -21.48 25.41
C PRO A 86 42.69 -21.20 23.90
N PRO A 87 41.80 -20.39 23.26
CA PRO A 87 41.85 -20.14 21.82
C PRO A 87 43.06 -19.32 21.36
N GLN A 88 43.57 -19.63 20.16
CA GLN A 88 44.61 -18.84 19.50
C GLN A 88 44.00 -17.63 18.75
N GLY A 89 44.65 -16.47 18.86
CA GLY A 89 44.29 -15.26 18.11
C GLY A 89 44.91 -15.20 16.70
N PRO A 90 44.48 -14.27 15.83
CA PRO A 90 45.01 -14.11 14.48
C PRO A 90 46.46 -13.55 14.48
N PRO A 91 47.28 -13.91 13.48
CA PRO A 91 48.68 -13.48 13.39
C PRO A 91 48.84 -12.00 12.98
N PRO A 92 49.95 -11.34 13.35
CA PRO A 92 50.14 -9.91 13.15
C PRO A 92 50.57 -9.53 11.71
N GLY A 93 49.84 -8.60 11.09
CA GLY A 93 50.29 -7.88 9.89
C GLY A 93 51.24 -6.73 10.25
N GLN A 94 52.27 -6.51 9.43
CA GLN A 94 53.33 -5.53 9.71
C GLN A 94 53.03 -4.16 9.08
N TYR A 95 53.25 -3.08 9.84
CA TYR A 95 53.20 -1.69 9.37
C TYR A 95 54.61 -1.13 9.11
N PRO A 96 54.88 -0.55 7.93
CA PRO A 96 55.91 0.47 7.75
C PRO A 96 55.40 1.87 8.15
N PRO A 97 56.28 2.83 8.51
CA PRO A 97 55.89 4.09 9.15
C PRO A 97 55.63 5.26 8.18
N HIS A 98 54.98 6.31 8.70
CA HIS A 98 54.93 7.63 8.05
C HIS A 98 56.28 8.37 8.11
N GLY A 99 56.66 8.99 7.00
CA GLY A 99 57.71 10.02 6.92
C GLY A 99 57.49 10.84 5.64
N GLY A 100 57.48 12.17 5.74
CA GLY A 100 57.09 13.06 4.63
C GLY A 100 58.23 13.94 4.11
N ALA A 101 58.23 14.21 2.81
CA ALA A 101 59.04 15.24 2.15
C ALA A 101 58.37 15.68 0.83
N TYR A 102 58.70 16.89 0.35
CA TYR A 102 58.19 17.47 -0.90
C TYR A 102 59.13 17.15 -2.08
N GLY A 103 58.62 16.95 -3.30
CA GLY A 103 59.47 16.92 -4.50
C GLY A 103 58.83 16.47 -5.82
N ALA A 104 58.76 17.40 -6.78
CA ALA A 104 58.81 17.31 -8.27
C ALA A 104 58.15 16.14 -9.08
N PRO A 105 57.63 16.43 -10.30
CA PRO A 105 57.14 15.41 -11.24
C PRO A 105 58.27 14.77 -12.10
N PRO A 106 58.03 13.57 -12.69
CA PRO A 106 59.01 12.87 -13.54
C PRO A 106 59.13 13.43 -14.98
N PRO A 107 60.24 13.16 -15.69
CA PRO A 107 60.54 13.73 -17.01
C PRO A 107 59.93 12.98 -18.21
N ILE A 108 59.91 13.66 -19.37
CA ILE A 108 59.38 13.18 -20.66
C ILE A 108 60.52 12.60 -21.53
N PRO A 109 60.36 11.44 -22.20
CA PRO A 109 61.33 10.91 -23.17
C PRO A 109 61.28 11.64 -24.54
N PRO A 110 62.39 11.78 -25.28
CA PRO A 110 62.46 12.59 -26.49
C PRO A 110 62.06 11.86 -27.78
N SER A 111 61.50 12.61 -28.74
CA SER A 111 61.26 12.17 -30.12
C SER A 111 62.41 12.56 -31.07
N PRO A 112 62.72 11.75 -32.11
CA PRO A 112 63.66 12.13 -33.17
C PRO A 112 63.02 13.04 -34.24
N TYR A 113 63.86 13.74 -35.00
CA TYR A 113 63.47 14.72 -36.03
C TYR A 113 63.05 14.09 -37.37
N GLY A 114 62.14 14.77 -38.08
CA GLY A 114 61.81 14.52 -39.49
C GLY A 114 60.71 15.50 -39.97
N GLY A 115 61.10 16.65 -40.51
CA GLY A 115 60.15 17.72 -40.87
C GLY A 115 59.75 17.75 -42.35
N HIS A 116 58.65 18.44 -42.65
CA HIS A 116 58.33 19.14 -43.91
C HIS A 116 57.23 20.19 -43.61
N SER A 117 57.32 21.39 -44.18
CA SER A 117 56.30 22.46 -44.05
C SER A 117 55.29 22.40 -45.22
N PRO A 118 54.04 22.90 -45.06
CA PRO A 118 53.78 24.26 -45.54
C PRO A 118 52.67 25.08 -44.83
N ALA A 119 52.78 26.41 -44.98
CA ALA A 119 51.72 27.44 -44.90
C ALA A 119 50.97 27.71 -43.56
N PRO A 120 50.60 28.98 -43.26
CA PRO A 120 49.92 29.36 -42.02
C PRO A 120 48.39 29.53 -42.17
N GLY A 121 47.63 29.25 -41.12
CA GLY A 121 46.20 29.59 -41.06
C GLY A 121 45.54 29.40 -39.69
N GLY A 122 44.77 30.41 -39.26
CA GLY A 122 43.72 30.29 -38.23
C GLY A 122 44.15 30.16 -36.77
N TYR A 123 44.06 31.25 -35.99
CA TYR A 123 43.98 31.17 -34.54
C TYR A 123 42.59 30.64 -34.12
N GLY A 124 42.49 29.33 -33.88
CA GLY A 124 41.30 28.70 -33.29
C GLY A 124 41.33 28.78 -31.76
N ALA A 125 40.20 29.16 -31.15
CA ALA A 125 40.04 29.13 -29.69
C ALA A 125 40.02 27.68 -29.16
N PRO A 126 40.50 27.41 -27.93
CA PRO A 126 40.48 26.07 -27.37
C PRO A 126 39.03 25.55 -27.19
N PRO A 127 38.76 24.26 -27.46
CA PRO A 127 37.41 23.72 -27.37
C PRO A 127 36.94 23.69 -25.92
N ASN A 128 35.76 24.26 -25.68
CA ASN A 128 35.12 24.27 -24.37
C ASN A 128 34.78 22.82 -23.94
N GLN A 129 35.45 22.31 -22.90
CA GLN A 129 35.15 20.99 -22.34
C GLN A 129 33.82 21.01 -21.60
N SER A 130 32.74 20.80 -22.35
CA SER A 130 31.43 20.50 -21.78
C SER A 130 31.55 19.25 -20.91
N TYR A 131 31.38 19.41 -19.60
CA TYR A 131 31.24 18.29 -18.67
C TYR A 131 29.92 17.58 -18.96
N GLY A 132 29.96 16.62 -19.90
CA GLY A 132 28.85 15.73 -20.17
C GLY A 132 28.46 15.01 -18.87
N ALA A 133 27.18 15.04 -18.52
CA ALA A 133 26.67 14.28 -17.39
C ALA A 133 27.05 12.79 -17.56
N PRO A 134 27.49 12.09 -16.49
CA PRO A 134 27.85 10.69 -16.59
C PRO A 134 26.65 9.88 -17.12
N PRO A 135 26.87 8.89 -18.00
CA PRO A 135 25.78 8.11 -18.59
C PRO A 135 24.95 7.43 -17.49
N PRO A 136 23.62 7.29 -17.64
CA PRO A 136 22.74 6.72 -16.62
C PRO A 136 23.18 5.30 -16.22
N GLN A 137 23.84 5.21 -15.06
CA GLN A 137 24.31 3.96 -14.48
C GLN A 137 23.10 3.07 -14.15
N HIS A 138 22.84 2.08 -15.00
CA HIS A 138 21.80 1.07 -14.79
C HIS A 138 22.26 0.09 -13.71
N TYR A 139 22.02 0.46 -12.46
CA TYR A 139 22.40 -0.32 -11.29
C TYR A 139 21.49 -1.55 -11.10
N GLY A 140 21.84 -2.63 -11.82
CA GLY A 140 21.21 -3.93 -11.68
C GLY A 140 20.04 -4.18 -12.64
N PRO A 141 19.41 -5.37 -12.56
CA PRO A 141 18.24 -5.70 -13.36
C PRO A 141 17.00 -4.92 -12.88
N PRO A 142 16.02 -4.63 -13.75
CA PRO A 142 14.75 -4.02 -13.33
C PRO A 142 14.03 -4.83 -12.25
N THR A 143 13.34 -4.13 -11.35
CA THR A 143 12.54 -4.76 -10.30
C THR A 143 11.41 -5.56 -10.96
N PRO A 144 11.28 -6.87 -10.70
CA PRO A 144 10.22 -7.68 -11.29
C PRO A 144 8.84 -7.23 -10.82
N ALA A 145 7.81 -7.53 -11.60
CA ALA A 145 6.42 -7.36 -11.16
C ALA A 145 6.12 -8.28 -9.96
N SER A 146 5.38 -7.76 -8.99
CA SER A 146 4.87 -8.51 -7.85
C SER A 146 4.00 -9.70 -8.31
N MET A 147 3.91 -10.74 -7.47
CA MET A 147 3.10 -11.93 -7.80
C MET A 147 1.63 -11.54 -8.05
N GLY A 148 1.11 -11.88 -9.23
CA GLY A 148 -0.23 -11.48 -9.68
C GLY A 148 -0.32 -10.11 -10.38
N TYR A 149 0.81 -9.41 -10.60
CA TYR A 149 0.90 -8.22 -11.46
C TYR A 149 1.57 -8.51 -12.82
N GLY A 150 2.40 -9.56 -12.89
CA GLY A 150 2.98 -10.05 -14.15
C GLY A 150 1.96 -10.75 -15.07
N ALA A 151 2.44 -11.21 -16.23
CA ALA A 151 1.63 -11.99 -17.17
C ALA A 151 1.12 -13.31 -16.54
N PRO A 152 -0.07 -13.82 -16.94
CA PRO A 152 -0.66 -15.03 -16.36
C PRO A 152 0.29 -16.23 -16.38
N GLN A 153 0.39 -16.92 -15.24
CA GLN A 153 1.29 -18.06 -15.03
C GLN A 153 0.51 -19.37 -15.00
N ILE A 154 0.94 -20.38 -15.76
CA ILE A 154 0.40 -21.74 -15.64
C ILE A 154 1.09 -22.45 -14.49
N ILE A 155 0.40 -22.58 -13.36
CA ILE A 155 0.87 -23.33 -12.18
C ILE A 155 0.49 -24.82 -12.29
N GLN A 156 1.34 -25.70 -11.77
CA GLN A 156 1.06 -27.14 -11.68
C GLN A 156 0.16 -27.47 -10.48
N TRP A 157 -1.06 -26.92 -10.49
CA TRP A 157 -2.03 -27.05 -9.42
C TRP A 157 -3.45 -27.07 -9.99
N ASP A 158 -4.26 -28.07 -9.62
CA ASP A 158 -5.65 -28.15 -10.10
C ASP A 158 -6.59 -27.30 -9.24
N ALA A 159 -7.10 -26.23 -9.85
CA ALA A 159 -8.09 -25.34 -9.23
C ALA A 159 -9.53 -25.86 -9.32
N THR A 160 -9.78 -27.00 -9.98
CA THR A 160 -11.13 -27.57 -10.17
C THR A 160 -11.85 -27.90 -8.85
N PRO A 161 -11.21 -28.46 -7.80
CA PRO A 161 -11.86 -28.72 -6.52
C PRO A 161 -12.30 -27.43 -5.81
N ASP A 162 -11.44 -26.42 -5.75
CA ASP A 162 -11.77 -25.11 -5.16
C ASP A 162 -12.85 -24.37 -5.97
N ALA A 163 -12.75 -24.34 -7.29
CA ALA A 163 -13.79 -23.74 -8.14
C ALA A 163 -15.16 -24.43 -7.94
N THR A 164 -15.18 -25.75 -7.79
CA THR A 164 -16.39 -26.53 -7.50
C THR A 164 -16.92 -26.27 -6.08
N THR A 165 -16.01 -26.14 -5.11
CA THR A 165 -16.33 -25.79 -3.72
C THR A 165 -16.97 -24.41 -3.63
N ALA A 166 -16.37 -23.40 -4.27
CA ALA A 166 -16.95 -22.06 -4.37
C ALA A 166 -18.30 -22.05 -5.09
N ARG A 167 -18.46 -22.82 -6.18
CA ARG A 167 -19.75 -22.91 -6.88
C ARG A 167 -20.83 -23.54 -6.02
N ASN A 168 -20.52 -24.58 -5.25
CA ASN A 168 -21.47 -25.26 -4.37
C ASN A 168 -21.84 -24.40 -3.14
N ALA A 169 -20.87 -23.69 -2.55
CA ALA A 169 -21.12 -22.74 -1.46
C ALA A 169 -22.05 -21.57 -1.87
N MET A 170 -22.17 -21.29 -3.17
CA MET A 170 -23.05 -20.28 -3.76
C MET A 170 -24.26 -20.92 -4.50
N LYS A 171 -24.74 -22.08 -4.08
CA LYS A 171 -25.81 -22.82 -4.77
C LYS A 171 -26.82 -23.42 -3.81
N GLY A 172 -27.96 -22.75 -3.65
CA GLY A 172 -29.11 -23.29 -2.95
C GLY A 172 -30.03 -22.19 -2.47
N PHE A 173 -30.50 -22.33 -1.23
CA PHE A 173 -31.13 -21.26 -0.47
C PHE A 173 -30.09 -20.72 0.52
N GLY A 174 -29.62 -19.49 0.29
CA GLY A 174 -28.50 -18.90 1.03
C GLY A 174 -27.13 -19.42 0.58
N THR A 175 -26.09 -18.91 1.25
CA THR A 175 -24.67 -19.10 0.96
C THR A 175 -24.01 -19.87 2.10
N ASP A 176 -22.95 -20.64 1.83
CA ASP A 176 -22.02 -21.13 2.86
C ASP A 176 -20.80 -20.21 2.89
N GLU A 177 -20.91 -19.11 3.64
CA GLU A 177 -19.86 -18.09 3.74
C GLU A 177 -18.56 -18.69 4.29
N LYS A 178 -18.65 -19.60 5.26
CA LYS A 178 -17.47 -20.22 5.89
C LYS A 178 -16.68 -21.07 4.92
N THR A 179 -17.35 -21.85 4.07
CA THR A 179 -16.68 -22.64 3.04
C THR A 179 -16.14 -21.76 1.92
N LEU A 180 -16.87 -20.72 1.53
CA LEU A 180 -16.43 -19.77 0.51
C LEU A 180 -15.21 -18.93 0.95
N ILE A 181 -15.16 -18.49 2.21
CA ILE A 181 -14.00 -17.80 2.80
C ILE A 181 -12.79 -18.76 2.85
N ARG A 182 -12.94 -19.97 3.40
CA ARG A 182 -11.83 -20.95 3.51
C ARG A 182 -11.28 -21.37 2.14
N CYS A 183 -12.15 -21.46 1.13
CA CYS A 183 -11.78 -21.70 -0.26
C CYS A 183 -10.89 -20.58 -0.83
N LEU A 184 -11.22 -19.31 -0.60
CA LEU A 184 -10.57 -18.18 -1.28
C LEU A 184 -9.47 -17.51 -0.43
N ALA A 185 -9.74 -17.16 0.82
CA ALA A 185 -8.83 -16.39 1.69
C ALA A 185 -7.64 -17.18 2.27
N THR A 186 -7.30 -18.33 1.68
CA THR A 186 -6.11 -19.14 2.00
C THR A 186 -5.06 -19.13 0.87
N LYS A 187 -5.48 -18.70 -0.33
CA LYS A 187 -4.79 -18.91 -1.61
C LYS A 187 -3.85 -17.78 -1.98
N ASP A 188 -2.81 -18.10 -2.75
CA ASP A 188 -1.91 -17.10 -3.33
C ASP A 188 -2.51 -16.42 -4.60
N PRO A 189 -1.91 -15.34 -5.13
CA PRO A 189 -2.42 -14.64 -6.31
C PRO A 189 -2.58 -15.50 -7.57
N LEU A 190 -1.74 -16.53 -7.75
CA LEU A 190 -1.77 -17.41 -8.92
C LEU A 190 -2.86 -18.48 -8.76
N GLN A 191 -3.00 -19.03 -7.55
CA GLN A 191 -4.09 -19.95 -7.20
C GLN A 191 -5.47 -19.28 -7.37
N ILE A 192 -5.62 -18.02 -6.98
CA ILE A 192 -6.86 -17.26 -7.17
C ILE A 192 -7.20 -17.05 -8.66
N ASP A 193 -6.21 -16.76 -9.51
CA ASP A 193 -6.43 -16.64 -10.96
C ASP A 193 -6.78 -17.99 -11.61
N ALA A 194 -6.13 -19.07 -11.16
CA ALA A 194 -6.46 -20.43 -11.57
C ALA A 194 -7.90 -20.81 -11.14
N ILE A 195 -8.34 -20.44 -9.93
CA ILE A 195 -9.73 -20.65 -9.47
C ILE A 195 -10.73 -19.88 -10.33
N ARG A 196 -10.51 -18.59 -10.63
CA ARG A 196 -11.37 -17.83 -11.55
C ARG A 196 -11.48 -18.52 -12.92
N THR A 197 -10.33 -18.90 -13.47
CA THR A 197 -10.22 -19.51 -14.79
C THR A 197 -10.94 -20.87 -14.83
N ALA A 198 -10.74 -21.72 -13.83
CA ALA A 198 -11.45 -22.99 -13.69
C ALA A 198 -12.96 -22.78 -13.48
N PHE A 199 -13.38 -21.81 -12.67
CA PHE A 199 -14.80 -21.50 -12.43
C PHE A 199 -15.52 -21.09 -13.73
N ASN A 200 -14.91 -20.23 -14.55
CA ASN A 200 -15.45 -19.85 -15.84
C ASN A 200 -15.45 -21.01 -16.85
N ARG A 201 -14.32 -21.73 -16.97
CA ARG A 201 -14.14 -22.87 -17.87
C ARG A 201 -15.08 -24.05 -17.54
N ASN A 202 -15.39 -24.26 -16.26
CA ASN A 202 -16.19 -25.41 -15.82
C ASN A 202 -17.70 -25.06 -15.72
N PHE A 203 -18.07 -23.83 -15.35
CA PHE A 203 -19.48 -23.47 -15.08
C PHE A 203 -20.09 -22.41 -16.03
N ARG A 204 -19.31 -21.80 -16.93
CA ARG A 204 -19.74 -20.66 -17.79
C ARG A 204 -20.27 -19.47 -16.98
N ARG A 205 -19.71 -19.23 -15.80
CA ARG A 205 -20.06 -18.13 -14.89
C ARG A 205 -18.84 -17.28 -14.54
N ASP A 206 -19.06 -16.13 -13.91
CA ASP A 206 -18.00 -15.28 -13.39
C ASP A 206 -18.05 -15.30 -11.86
N LEU A 207 -16.91 -15.60 -11.23
CA LEU A 207 -16.79 -15.78 -9.79
C LEU A 207 -17.04 -14.47 -9.03
N GLU A 208 -16.58 -13.33 -9.55
CA GLU A 208 -16.80 -12.02 -8.95
C GLU A 208 -18.29 -11.62 -9.03
N GLN A 209 -18.97 -11.90 -10.15
CA GLN A 209 -20.39 -11.58 -10.34
C GLN A 209 -21.34 -12.55 -9.62
N ASP A 210 -20.92 -13.78 -9.32
CA ASP A 210 -21.65 -14.67 -8.43
C ASP A 210 -21.51 -14.20 -6.98
N ILE A 211 -20.29 -13.95 -6.47
CA ILE A 211 -20.09 -13.45 -5.10
C ILE A 211 -20.89 -12.16 -4.84
N LYS A 212 -20.96 -11.24 -5.81
CA LYS A 212 -21.76 -10.00 -5.73
C LYS A 212 -23.27 -10.18 -5.61
N LYS A 213 -23.82 -11.36 -5.92
CA LYS A 213 -25.26 -11.66 -5.84
C LYS A 213 -25.62 -12.44 -4.58
N GLU A 214 -24.68 -13.25 -4.11
CA GLU A 214 -24.86 -14.19 -3.00
C GLU A 214 -24.38 -13.60 -1.64
N THR A 215 -23.76 -12.42 -1.65
CA THR A 215 -23.22 -11.73 -0.45
C THR A 215 -23.49 -10.23 -0.49
N SER A 216 -23.39 -9.53 0.65
CA SER A 216 -23.62 -8.08 0.73
C SER A 216 -22.59 -7.33 1.60
N SER A 217 -22.61 -6.00 1.54
CA SER A 217 -21.87 -5.08 2.42
C SER A 217 -20.33 -5.31 2.44
N TRP A 218 -19.65 -5.04 3.55
CA TRP A 218 -18.18 -5.16 3.65
C TRP A 218 -17.67 -6.58 3.49
N PHE A 219 -18.49 -7.60 3.81
CA PHE A 219 -18.18 -8.99 3.50
C PHE A 219 -18.09 -9.20 1.98
N GLN A 220 -19.08 -8.75 1.21
CA GLN A 220 -19.04 -8.76 -0.27
C GLN A 220 -17.83 -7.99 -0.80
N LYS A 221 -17.60 -6.75 -0.36
CA LYS A 221 -16.47 -5.92 -0.83
C LYS A 221 -15.14 -6.63 -0.60
N GLY A 222 -14.91 -7.19 0.58
CA GLY A 222 -13.70 -7.95 0.88
C GLY A 222 -13.57 -9.23 0.05
N LEU A 223 -14.64 -10.02 -0.03
CA LEU A 223 -14.60 -11.33 -0.68
C LEU A 223 -14.43 -11.19 -2.21
N VAL A 224 -15.05 -10.17 -2.79
CA VAL A 224 -14.81 -9.74 -4.18
C VAL A 224 -13.36 -9.29 -4.36
N SER A 225 -12.79 -8.49 -3.46
CA SER A 225 -11.37 -8.11 -3.53
C SER A 225 -10.41 -9.29 -3.43
N VAL A 226 -10.70 -10.31 -2.61
CA VAL A 226 -9.94 -11.58 -2.60
C VAL A 226 -10.11 -12.32 -3.92
N ALA A 227 -11.34 -12.53 -4.41
CA ALA A 227 -11.60 -13.21 -5.68
C ALA A 227 -11.02 -12.49 -6.91
N ARG A 228 -10.86 -11.17 -6.84
CA ARG A 228 -10.15 -10.33 -7.83
C ARG A 228 -8.64 -10.55 -7.82
N GLY A 229 -8.03 -11.03 -6.73
CA GLY A 229 -6.57 -11.05 -6.61
C GLY A 229 -5.97 -9.63 -6.56
N PRO A 230 -4.64 -9.48 -6.45
CA PRO A 230 -4.02 -8.19 -6.14
C PRO A 230 -4.23 -7.13 -7.23
N LEU A 231 -3.73 -7.35 -8.46
CA LEU A 231 -3.81 -6.37 -9.55
C LEU A 231 -5.24 -5.94 -9.90
N ARG A 232 -6.19 -6.88 -9.99
CA ARG A 232 -7.59 -6.51 -10.27
C ARG A 232 -8.25 -5.83 -9.06
N SER A 233 -7.92 -6.20 -7.82
CA SER A 233 -8.45 -5.46 -6.66
C SER A 233 -7.92 -4.03 -6.64
N ASP A 234 -6.65 -3.80 -6.96
CA ASP A 234 -6.04 -2.47 -6.99
C ASP A 234 -6.72 -1.55 -8.02
N ILE A 235 -6.88 -1.98 -9.28
CA ILE A 235 -7.49 -1.13 -10.31
C ILE A 235 -8.96 -0.79 -10.00
N TYR A 236 -9.71 -1.73 -9.40
CA TYR A 236 -11.08 -1.43 -8.95
C TYR A 236 -11.09 -0.55 -7.69
N ASN A 237 -10.13 -0.69 -6.78
CA ASN A 237 -10.02 0.20 -5.61
C ASN A 237 -9.67 1.64 -6.04
N LEU A 238 -8.84 1.82 -7.07
CA LEU A 238 -8.57 3.11 -7.71
C LEU A 238 -9.84 3.68 -8.36
N TYR A 239 -10.51 2.89 -9.21
CA TYR A 239 -11.74 3.32 -9.89
C TYR A 239 -12.83 3.72 -8.87
N GLU A 240 -13.11 2.86 -7.88
CA GLU A 240 -14.06 3.10 -6.78
C GLU A 240 -13.61 4.23 -5.81
N ALA A 241 -12.42 4.82 -5.99
CA ALA A 241 -11.93 5.98 -5.24
C ALA A 241 -12.01 7.31 -6.00
N MET A 242 -12.23 7.27 -7.33
CA MET A 242 -12.34 8.44 -8.24
C MET A 242 -13.70 8.54 -8.96
N ASP A 243 -14.55 7.50 -8.91
CA ASP A 243 -15.87 7.47 -9.56
C ASP A 243 -17.00 8.02 -8.66
N GLY A 244 -16.73 9.07 -7.87
CA GLY A 244 -17.70 9.60 -6.91
C GLY A 244 -17.30 10.93 -6.24
N ALA A 245 -18.29 11.62 -5.67
CA ALA A 245 -18.09 12.92 -5.04
C ALA A 245 -17.36 12.79 -3.69
N GLY A 246 -16.09 13.20 -3.67
CA GLY A 246 -15.20 13.11 -2.51
C GLY A 246 -14.23 11.94 -2.67
N THR A 247 -13.01 12.25 -3.12
CA THR A 247 -11.94 11.28 -3.32
C THR A 247 -11.62 10.53 -2.03
N LYS A 248 -11.22 9.26 -2.17
CA LYS A 248 -10.62 8.49 -1.06
C LYS A 248 -9.11 8.49 -1.25
N GLU A 249 -8.43 9.62 -1.06
CA GLU A 249 -7.05 9.80 -1.50
C GLU A 249 -6.06 8.87 -0.79
N SER A 250 -6.39 8.44 0.43
CA SER A 250 -5.71 7.35 1.14
C SER A 250 -5.61 6.04 0.33
N VAL A 251 -6.56 5.76 -0.57
CA VAL A 251 -6.54 4.58 -1.45
C VAL A 251 -5.55 4.76 -2.60
N LEU A 252 -5.43 5.98 -3.14
CA LEU A 252 -4.40 6.31 -4.14
C LEU A 252 -3.01 6.22 -3.51
N ASN A 253 -2.84 6.69 -2.26
CA ASN A 253 -1.62 6.46 -1.47
C ASN A 253 -1.33 4.95 -1.34
N ASP A 254 -2.27 4.18 -0.79
CA ASP A 254 -2.10 2.74 -0.55
C ASP A 254 -1.73 1.97 -1.84
N VAL A 255 -2.35 2.28 -2.98
CA VAL A 255 -2.18 1.51 -4.23
C VAL A 255 -0.96 1.95 -5.04
N LEU A 256 -0.71 3.26 -5.18
CA LEU A 256 0.26 3.81 -6.15
C LEU A 256 1.63 4.13 -5.55
N LEU A 257 1.71 4.58 -4.30
CA LEU A 257 2.97 5.05 -3.73
C LEU A 257 3.88 3.88 -3.32
N GLY A 258 5.18 4.02 -3.60
CA GLY A 258 6.18 2.99 -3.32
C GLY A 258 6.12 1.75 -4.23
N ARG A 259 5.32 1.77 -5.31
CA ARG A 259 5.28 0.69 -6.31
C ARG A 259 6.57 0.62 -7.12
N SER A 260 6.93 -0.59 -7.56
CA SER A 260 7.95 -0.79 -8.59
C SER A 260 7.44 -0.30 -9.95
N ASN A 261 8.36 0.00 -10.87
CA ASN A 261 7.99 0.43 -12.22
C ASN A 261 7.17 -0.66 -12.94
N ALA A 262 7.51 -1.93 -12.73
CA ALA A 262 6.79 -3.07 -13.29
C ALA A 262 5.34 -3.19 -12.75
N ASP A 263 5.13 -3.04 -11.44
CA ASP A 263 3.77 -3.00 -10.86
C ASP A 263 2.98 -1.81 -11.39
N MET A 264 3.60 -0.63 -11.49
CA MET A 264 2.94 0.59 -11.96
C MET A 264 2.46 0.45 -13.42
N GLN A 265 3.29 -0.10 -14.31
CA GLN A 265 2.88 -0.35 -15.70
C GLN A 265 1.79 -1.42 -15.79
N ALA A 266 1.83 -2.45 -14.94
CA ALA A 266 0.77 -3.45 -14.86
C ALA A 266 -0.57 -2.85 -14.40
N ILE A 267 -0.56 -2.02 -13.35
CA ILE A 267 -1.73 -1.29 -12.84
C ILE A 267 -2.33 -0.40 -13.94
N LYS A 268 -1.52 0.44 -14.58
CA LYS A 268 -1.96 1.34 -15.67
C LYS A 268 -2.58 0.58 -16.84
N SER A 269 -1.91 -0.48 -17.30
CA SER A 269 -2.36 -1.31 -18.42
C SER A 269 -3.67 -2.04 -18.10
N ALA A 270 -3.76 -2.68 -16.93
CA ALA A 270 -4.97 -3.40 -16.53
C ALA A 270 -6.16 -2.46 -16.27
N TYR A 271 -5.91 -1.26 -15.74
CA TYR A 271 -6.92 -0.22 -15.57
C TYR A 271 -7.50 0.21 -16.93
N GLN A 272 -6.65 0.54 -17.90
CA GLN A 272 -7.09 0.92 -19.25
C GLN A 272 -7.80 -0.23 -19.98
N GLN A 273 -7.33 -1.46 -19.83
CA GLN A 273 -7.99 -2.64 -20.40
C GLN A 273 -9.39 -2.87 -19.79
N THR A 274 -9.57 -2.60 -18.49
CA THR A 274 -10.81 -2.85 -17.76
C THR A 274 -11.84 -1.74 -17.98
N PHE A 275 -11.48 -0.49 -17.69
CA PHE A 275 -12.40 0.65 -17.66
C PHE A 275 -12.43 1.47 -18.96
N LYS A 276 -11.56 1.18 -19.92
CA LYS A 276 -11.38 1.92 -21.20
C LYS A 276 -10.98 3.40 -21.04
N ARG A 277 -10.64 3.80 -19.81
CA ARG A 277 -10.12 5.13 -19.42
C ARG A 277 -8.65 5.00 -19.03
N ARG A 278 -7.85 6.04 -19.22
CA ARG A 278 -6.44 6.03 -18.78
C ARG A 278 -6.37 6.48 -17.32
N LEU A 279 -5.60 5.76 -16.51
CA LEU A 279 -5.43 6.09 -15.09
C LEU A 279 -4.85 7.51 -14.90
N GLU A 280 -3.94 7.95 -15.78
CA GLU A 280 -3.40 9.31 -15.73
C GLU A 280 -4.39 10.40 -16.12
N ASP A 281 -5.49 10.08 -16.81
CA ASP A 281 -6.50 11.07 -17.19
C ASP A 281 -7.65 11.12 -16.18
N ASP A 282 -7.94 9.99 -15.51
CA ASP A 282 -8.87 9.95 -14.37
C ASP A 282 -8.28 10.67 -13.15
N VAL A 283 -7.00 10.45 -12.84
CA VAL A 283 -6.29 11.16 -11.75
C VAL A 283 -6.23 12.68 -11.95
N LYS A 284 -6.28 13.17 -13.21
CA LYS A 284 -6.41 14.61 -13.51
C LYS A 284 -7.84 15.15 -13.39
N GLY A 285 -8.84 14.30 -13.55
CA GLY A 285 -10.23 14.70 -13.37
C GLY A 285 -10.60 14.83 -11.89
N ASP A 286 -9.94 14.07 -11.03
CA ASP A 286 -10.30 13.92 -9.62
C ASP A 286 -9.36 14.69 -8.64
N LEU A 287 -8.04 14.73 -8.90
CA LEU A 287 -7.09 15.45 -8.04
C LEU A 287 -6.80 16.87 -8.52
N SER A 288 -6.56 17.79 -7.58
CA SER A 288 -6.29 19.19 -7.88
C SER A 288 -4.79 19.53 -8.00
N MET A 289 -4.45 20.28 -9.07
CA MET A 289 -3.29 21.16 -9.20
C MET A 289 -1.92 20.58 -8.82
N LYS A 290 -1.49 20.70 -7.56
CA LYS A 290 -0.16 20.21 -7.11
C LYS A 290 -0.20 18.71 -6.84
N THR A 291 -1.29 18.23 -6.24
CA THR A 291 -1.54 16.83 -5.92
C THR A 291 -1.62 15.97 -7.19
N GLU A 292 -2.37 16.44 -8.18
CA GLU A 292 -2.38 15.91 -9.56
C GLU A 292 -0.95 15.64 -10.05
N ARG A 293 -0.09 16.68 -10.02
CA ARG A 293 1.29 16.60 -10.52
C ARG A 293 2.17 15.64 -9.72
N HIS A 294 1.97 15.50 -8.41
CA HIS A 294 2.65 14.48 -7.61
C HIS A 294 2.32 13.07 -8.12
N PHE A 295 1.03 12.74 -8.27
CA PHE A 295 0.64 11.44 -8.79
C PHE A 295 1.02 11.23 -10.26
N LEU A 296 1.08 12.28 -11.09
CA LEU A 296 1.60 12.17 -12.45
C LEU A 296 3.11 11.86 -12.50
N ILE A 297 3.91 12.28 -11.52
CA ILE A 297 5.31 11.84 -11.39
C ILE A 297 5.35 10.34 -11.07
N VAL A 298 4.54 9.88 -10.11
CA VAL A 298 4.45 8.46 -9.69
C VAL A 298 3.97 7.57 -10.84
N LEU A 299 2.89 7.98 -11.54
CA LEU A 299 2.34 7.32 -12.73
C LEU A 299 3.27 7.38 -13.94
N GLY A 300 4.34 8.18 -13.89
CA GLY A 300 5.44 8.16 -14.84
C GLY A 300 6.26 6.86 -14.81
N ALA A 301 6.22 6.11 -13.70
CA ALA A 301 6.94 4.84 -13.51
C ALA A 301 8.46 4.96 -13.80
N ASN A 302 9.07 6.02 -13.26
CA ASN A 302 10.52 6.31 -13.34
C ASN A 302 11.18 6.31 -11.95
N ARG A 303 10.75 5.43 -11.04
CA ARG A 303 11.41 5.25 -9.74
C ARG A 303 12.72 4.48 -9.95
N ALA A 304 13.75 4.79 -9.17
CA ALA A 304 14.95 3.95 -9.12
C ALA A 304 14.56 2.51 -8.74
N GLU A 305 15.16 1.53 -9.42
CA GLU A 305 14.90 0.12 -9.17
C GLU A 305 15.37 -0.30 -7.77
N ASP A 306 14.74 -1.31 -7.16
CA ASP A 306 15.09 -1.76 -5.81
C ASP A 306 16.49 -2.43 -5.75
N SER A 307 17.04 -2.81 -6.91
CA SER A 307 18.43 -3.25 -7.09
C SER A 307 19.46 -2.12 -7.01
N ALA A 308 19.04 -0.86 -7.15
CA ALA A 308 19.97 0.26 -7.18
C ALA A 308 20.54 0.54 -5.77
N PRO A 309 21.88 0.64 -5.62
CA PRO A 309 22.51 0.93 -4.33
C PRO A 309 22.24 2.37 -3.90
N VAL A 310 22.43 2.65 -2.62
CA VAL A 310 22.50 4.02 -2.11
C VAL A 310 23.73 4.71 -2.70
N VAL A 311 23.55 5.89 -3.29
CA VAL A 311 24.63 6.68 -3.92
C VAL A 311 24.93 7.88 -3.02
N PRO A 312 26.05 7.89 -2.25
CA PRO A 312 26.29 8.90 -1.21
C PRO A 312 26.31 10.34 -1.72
N GLN A 313 26.91 10.58 -2.89
CA GLN A 313 26.96 11.91 -3.52
C GLN A 313 25.55 12.41 -3.90
N GLN A 314 24.66 11.49 -4.29
CA GLN A 314 23.27 11.81 -4.57
C GLN A 314 22.48 12.03 -3.27
N VAL A 315 22.76 11.28 -2.19
CA VAL A 315 22.19 11.54 -0.85
C VAL A 315 22.55 12.96 -0.40
N ASP A 316 23.82 13.37 -0.54
CA ASP A 316 24.25 14.72 -0.17
C ASP A 316 23.61 15.82 -1.03
N SER A 317 23.42 15.59 -2.34
CA SER A 317 22.71 16.53 -3.22
C SER A 317 21.22 16.61 -2.85
N ASP A 318 20.53 15.47 -2.78
CA ASP A 318 19.10 15.37 -2.45
C ASP A 318 18.80 16.01 -1.09
N VAL A 319 19.66 15.83 -0.07
CA VAL A 319 19.53 16.47 1.25
C VAL A 319 19.68 18.01 1.16
N MET A 320 20.63 18.51 0.37
CA MET A 320 20.80 19.95 0.17
C MET A 320 19.70 20.56 -0.69
N GLU A 321 19.16 19.81 -1.66
CA GLU A 321 18.03 20.20 -2.51
C GLU A 321 16.74 20.23 -1.69
N LEU A 322 16.44 19.21 -0.88
CA LEU A 322 15.31 19.22 0.04
C LEU A 322 15.36 20.40 1.02
N TYR A 323 16.53 20.74 1.57
CA TYR A 323 16.68 21.92 2.44
C TYR A 323 16.42 23.22 1.67
N LYS A 324 17.03 23.40 0.49
CA LYS A 324 16.79 24.57 -0.37
C LYS A 324 15.34 24.67 -0.87
N ALA A 325 14.64 23.54 -0.99
CA ALA A 325 13.23 23.46 -1.37
C ALA A 325 12.29 23.81 -0.21
N THR A 326 12.76 23.72 1.05
CA THR A 326 11.97 23.88 2.27
C THR A 326 12.54 25.00 3.16
N GLU A 327 13.15 24.67 4.30
CA GLU A 327 13.57 25.62 5.34
C GLU A 327 14.64 26.64 4.88
N GLY A 328 15.29 26.40 3.74
CA GLY A 328 16.27 27.30 3.13
C GLY A 328 15.70 28.47 2.31
N LYS A 329 14.38 28.64 2.22
CA LYS A 329 13.71 29.69 1.44
C LYS A 329 12.38 30.14 2.10
N VAL A 330 11.73 31.14 1.50
CA VAL A 330 10.36 31.55 1.87
C VAL A 330 9.35 30.84 0.97
N GLY A 331 8.42 30.10 1.58
CA GLY A 331 7.51 29.17 0.89
C GLY A 331 8.24 27.97 0.29
N THR A 332 7.57 26.83 0.13
CA THR A 332 8.22 25.59 -0.31
C THR A 332 8.20 25.40 -1.85
N ASP A 333 9.17 24.67 -2.39
CA ASP A 333 9.14 24.11 -3.75
C ASP A 333 8.58 22.69 -3.68
N GLU A 334 7.25 22.56 -3.78
CA GLU A 334 6.61 21.26 -3.59
C GLU A 334 7.02 20.24 -4.65
N MET A 335 7.27 20.71 -5.88
CA MET A 335 7.54 19.82 -7.00
C MET A 335 8.92 19.16 -6.90
N LEU A 336 9.93 19.86 -6.38
CA LEU A 336 11.25 19.29 -6.12
C LEU A 336 11.18 18.21 -5.03
N VAL A 337 10.46 18.48 -3.93
CA VAL A 337 10.25 17.49 -2.85
C VAL A 337 9.48 16.26 -3.35
N CYS A 338 8.41 16.46 -4.13
CA CYS A 338 7.66 15.39 -4.78
C CYS A 338 8.53 14.54 -5.72
N SER A 339 9.37 15.19 -6.53
CA SER A 339 10.27 14.53 -7.48
C SER A 339 11.27 13.63 -6.75
N ILE A 340 11.91 14.11 -5.68
CA ILE A 340 12.87 13.33 -4.90
C ILE A 340 12.16 12.12 -4.25
N LEU A 341 11.10 12.32 -3.47
CA LEU A 341 10.45 11.21 -2.74
C LEU A 341 9.70 10.22 -3.65
N SER A 342 9.36 10.58 -4.89
CA SER A 342 8.71 9.67 -5.86
C SER A 342 9.68 8.96 -6.81
N THR A 343 10.89 9.48 -7.03
CA THR A 343 11.85 8.90 -8.00
C THR A 343 13.01 8.14 -7.35
N ARG A 344 13.32 8.36 -6.07
CA ARG A 344 14.34 7.57 -5.35
C ARG A 344 13.73 6.24 -4.86
N ASN A 345 14.58 5.22 -4.66
CA ASN A 345 14.14 3.95 -4.05
C ASN A 345 14.13 4.04 -2.51
N ASP A 346 13.48 3.09 -1.85
CA ASP A 346 13.30 3.08 -0.39
C ASP A 346 14.64 3.13 0.38
N ASN A 347 15.71 2.56 -0.17
CA ASN A 347 17.04 2.57 0.46
C ASN A 347 17.68 3.95 0.38
N GLN A 348 17.61 4.61 -0.78
CA GLN A 348 18.07 5.97 -1.00
C GLN A 348 17.25 6.97 -0.15
N ILE A 349 15.92 6.85 -0.08
CA ILE A 349 15.07 7.71 0.76
C ILE A 349 15.41 7.54 2.25
N ARG A 350 15.65 6.32 2.72
CA ARG A 350 16.06 6.06 4.11
C ARG A 350 17.41 6.71 4.44
N ALA A 351 18.36 6.68 3.51
CA ALA A 351 19.66 7.34 3.65
C ALA A 351 19.51 8.88 3.66
N ILE A 352 18.68 9.45 2.77
CA ILE A 352 18.34 10.88 2.74
C ILE A 352 17.75 11.33 4.07
N ASN A 353 16.78 10.60 4.63
CA ASN A 353 16.19 10.92 5.94
C ASN A 353 17.24 10.97 7.07
N GLN A 354 18.13 9.97 7.12
CA GLN A 354 19.20 9.90 8.12
C GLN A 354 20.22 11.04 7.95
N ALA A 355 20.66 11.31 6.72
CA ALA A 355 21.61 12.36 6.42
C ALA A 355 21.03 13.75 6.67
N TYR A 356 19.75 13.99 6.38
CA TYR A 356 19.06 15.25 6.69
C TYR A 356 19.03 15.52 8.21
N GLU A 357 18.67 14.54 9.03
CA GLU A 357 18.65 14.67 10.49
C GLU A 357 20.07 14.86 11.07
N GLN A 358 21.09 14.22 10.49
CA GLN A 358 22.49 14.45 10.87
C GLN A 358 22.99 15.85 10.49
N LYS A 359 22.62 16.36 9.31
CA LYS A 359 23.14 17.63 8.75
C LYS A 359 22.47 18.86 9.35
N PHE A 360 21.15 18.83 9.54
CA PHE A 360 20.35 19.98 9.98
C PHE A 360 19.80 19.86 11.41
N ARG A 361 20.01 18.71 12.09
CA ARG A 361 19.45 18.43 13.44
C ARG A 361 17.91 18.54 13.50
N ARG A 362 17.26 18.28 12.36
CA ARG A 362 15.81 18.28 12.16
C ARG A 362 15.38 16.99 11.49
N LYS A 363 14.27 16.39 11.94
CA LYS A 363 13.68 15.22 11.29
C LYS A 363 12.96 15.64 10.02
N LEU A 364 13.24 14.95 8.91
CA LEU A 364 12.59 15.25 7.62
C LEU A 364 11.07 15.09 7.68
N GLU A 365 10.55 14.14 8.47
CA GLU A 365 9.10 14.01 8.75
C GLU A 365 8.51 15.29 9.37
N GLU A 366 9.22 15.98 10.27
CA GLU A 366 8.71 17.20 10.90
C GLU A 366 8.85 18.43 9.99
N VAL A 367 9.79 18.42 9.03
CA VAL A 367 9.85 19.45 7.98
C VAL A 367 8.69 19.29 7.01
N ILE A 368 8.35 18.05 6.60
CA ILE A 368 7.20 17.81 5.72
C ILE A 368 5.89 18.28 6.38
N LYS A 369 5.64 17.96 7.65
CA LYS A 369 4.47 18.44 8.42
C LYS A 369 4.39 19.97 8.57
N LYS A 370 5.51 20.68 8.44
CA LYS A 370 5.59 22.14 8.59
C LYS A 370 5.37 22.87 7.27
N GLU A 371 5.79 22.27 6.16
CA GLU A 371 5.81 22.89 4.83
C GLU A 371 4.66 22.42 3.91
N PHE A 372 4.01 21.30 4.24
CA PHE A 372 2.90 20.71 3.50
C PHE A 372 1.68 20.56 4.42
N SER A 373 0.49 20.42 3.82
CA SER A 373 -0.75 20.17 4.56
C SER A 373 -1.72 19.29 3.77
N GLY A 374 -2.54 18.53 4.49
CA GLY A 374 -3.59 17.69 3.91
C GLY A 374 -3.01 16.58 3.02
N HIS A 375 -3.70 16.20 1.95
CA HIS A 375 -3.34 14.98 1.23
C HIS A 375 -1.91 14.99 0.61
N MET A 376 -1.35 16.15 0.24
CA MET A 376 0.05 16.24 -0.20
C MET A 376 1.03 15.89 0.95
N GLU A 377 0.74 16.32 2.16
CA GLU A 377 1.48 15.94 3.38
C GLU A 377 1.38 14.42 3.59
N ASP A 378 0.17 13.86 3.53
CA ASP A 378 -0.07 12.42 3.68
C ASP A 378 0.69 11.59 2.65
N ALA A 379 0.74 12.00 1.38
CA ALA A 379 1.44 11.30 0.30
C ALA A 379 2.97 11.28 0.52
N LEU A 380 3.56 12.44 0.80
CA LEU A 380 5.01 12.55 1.05
C LEU A 380 5.41 11.84 2.35
N LEU A 381 4.57 11.91 3.38
CA LEU A 381 4.77 11.15 4.63
C LEU A 381 4.57 9.65 4.44
N PHE A 382 3.67 9.19 3.56
CA PHE A 382 3.52 7.78 3.21
C PHE A 382 4.82 7.24 2.57
N GLN A 383 5.35 7.94 1.55
CA GLN A 383 6.62 7.57 0.90
C GLN A 383 7.77 7.50 1.91
N LEU A 384 7.94 8.54 2.73
CA LEU A 384 9.00 8.60 3.73
C LEU A 384 8.87 7.50 4.80
N ARG A 385 7.67 7.31 5.36
CA ARG A 385 7.43 6.31 6.42
C ARG A 385 7.54 4.88 5.90
N ASN A 386 7.10 4.61 4.67
CA ASN A 386 7.31 3.31 4.01
C ASN A 386 8.81 3.01 3.83
N ALA A 387 9.56 3.97 3.30
CA ALA A 387 10.99 3.81 3.08
C ALA A 387 11.78 3.59 4.38
N VAL A 388 11.43 4.32 5.45
CA VAL A 388 12.09 4.21 6.77
C VAL A 388 11.72 2.89 7.47
N ASP A 389 10.43 2.59 7.64
CA ASP A 389 9.94 1.35 8.25
C ASP A 389 8.54 0.97 7.73
N LYS A 390 8.52 0.23 6.61
CA LYS A 390 7.30 -0.27 5.98
C LYS A 390 6.43 -1.16 6.89
N TYR A 391 7.00 -1.86 7.87
CA TYR A 391 6.23 -2.75 8.73
C TYR A 391 5.49 -1.95 9.81
N MET A 392 6.16 -1.01 10.47
CA MET A 392 5.55 -0.06 11.40
C MET A 392 4.59 0.89 10.68
N HIS A 393 4.90 1.32 9.44
CA HIS A 393 4.01 2.14 8.64
C HIS A 393 2.71 1.39 8.29
N ALA A 394 2.79 0.18 7.75
CA ALA A 394 1.62 -0.67 7.50
C ALA A 394 0.80 -0.96 8.77
N ALA A 395 1.46 -1.19 9.91
CA ALA A 395 0.79 -1.36 11.20
C ALA A 395 0.05 -0.09 11.66
N LYS A 396 0.60 1.11 11.41
CA LYS A 396 -0.11 2.39 11.62
C LYS A 396 -1.31 2.50 10.67
N LEU A 397 -1.11 2.33 9.37
CA LEU A 397 -2.20 2.41 8.37
C LEU A 397 -3.38 1.48 8.67
N LEU A 398 -3.12 0.29 9.22
CA LEU A 398 -4.17 -0.61 9.71
C LEU A 398 -4.90 -0.02 10.92
N GLU A 399 -4.19 0.47 11.94
CA GLU A 399 -4.83 1.15 13.08
C GLU A 399 -5.60 2.41 12.65
N ASP A 400 -5.07 3.20 11.73
CA ASP A 400 -5.69 4.43 11.20
C ASP A 400 -6.99 4.15 10.45
N SER A 401 -7.24 2.89 10.04
CA SER A 401 -8.51 2.42 9.47
C SER A 401 -9.56 1.96 10.50
N MET A 402 -9.16 1.87 11.77
CA MET A 402 -9.97 1.37 12.90
C MET A 402 -10.01 2.35 14.10
N ALA A 403 -9.18 3.39 14.11
CA ALA A 403 -9.12 4.39 15.16
C ALA A 403 -10.08 5.55 14.88
N GLY A 404 -10.92 5.88 15.86
CA GLY A 404 -11.88 6.97 15.81
C GLY A 404 -13.26 6.55 16.32
N LEU A 405 -14.30 7.22 15.81
CA LEU A 405 -15.69 6.82 16.00
C LEU A 405 -16.10 5.90 14.84
N GLY A 406 -16.08 4.60 15.08
CA GLY A 406 -16.40 3.58 14.10
C GLY A 406 -15.26 3.29 13.10
N THR A 407 -15.47 2.25 12.30
CA THR A 407 -14.47 1.67 11.40
C THR A 407 -14.46 2.39 10.05
N LYS A 408 -13.27 2.67 9.50
CA LYS A 408 -13.10 3.13 8.10
C LYS A 408 -13.04 1.91 7.19
N ASP A 409 -14.13 1.13 7.17
CA ASP A 409 -14.19 -0.23 6.62
C ASP A 409 -13.61 -0.39 5.20
N HIS A 410 -13.83 0.60 4.32
CA HIS A 410 -13.24 0.59 2.97
C HIS A 410 -11.69 0.54 2.99
N LEU A 411 -11.05 1.26 3.91
CA LEU A 411 -9.60 1.22 4.11
C LEU A 411 -9.18 -0.04 4.85
N LEU A 412 -9.96 -0.51 5.85
CA LEU A 412 -9.66 -1.74 6.57
C LEU A 412 -9.64 -2.95 5.61
N VAL A 413 -10.69 -3.11 4.81
CA VAL A 413 -10.80 -4.15 3.78
C VAL A 413 -9.67 -4.03 2.75
N ALA A 414 -9.44 -2.83 2.19
CA ALA A 414 -8.39 -2.64 1.19
C ALA A 414 -6.99 -2.97 1.75
N ARG A 415 -6.67 -2.52 2.97
CA ARG A 415 -5.37 -2.76 3.60
C ARG A 415 -5.18 -4.21 4.01
N VAL A 416 -6.18 -4.85 4.63
CA VAL A 416 -6.13 -6.27 4.99
C VAL A 416 -5.95 -7.15 3.74
N VAL A 417 -6.71 -6.93 2.67
CA VAL A 417 -6.56 -7.71 1.43
C VAL A 417 -5.25 -7.36 0.70
N ARG A 418 -4.75 -6.12 0.73
CA ARG A 418 -3.44 -5.76 0.17
C ARG A 418 -2.29 -6.50 0.86
N PHE A 419 -2.30 -6.59 2.19
CA PHE A 419 -1.25 -7.30 2.94
C PHE A 419 -1.41 -8.83 2.93
N HIS A 420 -2.62 -9.36 2.73
CA HIS A 420 -2.89 -10.80 2.63
C HIS A 420 -1.99 -11.54 1.61
N TRP A 421 -1.70 -10.90 0.46
CA TRP A 421 -0.99 -11.54 -0.66
C TRP A 421 0.48 -11.86 -0.39
N ASP A 422 1.14 -11.21 0.57
CA ASP A 422 2.48 -11.54 1.02
C ASP A 422 2.45 -11.95 2.50
N LYS A 423 2.50 -13.27 2.72
CA LYS A 423 2.47 -13.89 4.05
C LYS A 423 3.68 -13.49 4.92
N ASN A 424 4.82 -13.14 4.33
CA ASN A 424 6.01 -12.68 5.05
C ASN A 424 5.88 -11.20 5.44
N MET A 425 5.41 -10.34 4.54
CA MET A 425 5.06 -8.94 4.86
C MET A 425 4.01 -8.91 5.98
N LEU A 426 2.92 -9.64 5.83
CA LEU A 426 1.83 -9.75 6.81
C LEU A 426 2.32 -10.20 8.19
N ALA A 427 3.19 -11.21 8.27
CA ALA A 427 3.74 -11.68 9.54
C ALA A 427 4.54 -10.58 10.26
N ASN A 428 5.39 -9.86 9.52
CA ASN A 428 6.15 -8.72 10.07
C ASN A 428 5.23 -7.56 10.48
N VAL A 429 4.17 -7.27 9.72
CA VAL A 429 3.16 -6.26 10.08
C VAL A 429 2.38 -6.66 11.34
N LYS A 430 1.99 -7.93 11.50
CA LYS A 430 1.37 -8.44 12.76
C LYS A 430 2.32 -8.25 13.95
N GLY A 431 3.63 -8.49 13.77
CA GLY A 431 4.67 -8.25 14.77
C GLY A 431 4.84 -6.78 15.14
N ALA A 432 5.02 -5.90 14.15
CA ALA A 432 5.14 -4.45 14.35
C ALA A 432 3.90 -3.85 15.01
N TYR A 433 2.70 -4.32 14.62
CA TYR A 433 1.44 -3.93 15.26
C TYR A 433 1.39 -4.34 16.74
N GLN A 434 1.72 -5.60 17.06
CA GLN A 434 1.75 -6.09 18.44
C GLN A 434 2.74 -5.31 19.31
N ALA A 435 3.93 -4.98 18.77
CA ALA A 435 4.94 -4.18 19.46
C ALA A 435 4.52 -2.71 19.66
N ARG A 436 3.76 -2.13 18.71
CA ARG A 436 3.33 -0.73 18.80
C ARG A 436 2.12 -0.51 19.69
N TYR A 437 1.17 -1.45 19.71
CA TYR A 437 -0.14 -1.27 20.32
C TYR A 437 -0.43 -2.20 21.51
N ASN A 438 0.52 -3.08 21.89
CA ASN A 438 0.41 -4.05 22.98
C ASN A 438 -0.80 -5.02 22.88
N ARG A 439 -1.42 -5.12 21.70
CA ARG A 439 -2.52 -6.05 21.36
C ARG A 439 -2.29 -6.61 19.96
N SER A 440 -2.82 -7.80 19.68
CA SER A 440 -2.66 -8.41 18.36
C SER A 440 -3.60 -7.77 17.33
N LEU A 441 -3.17 -7.71 16.06
CA LEU A 441 -4.00 -7.23 14.95
C LEU A 441 -5.32 -8.02 14.86
N ALA A 442 -5.30 -9.31 15.17
CA ALA A 442 -6.49 -10.15 15.20
C ALA A 442 -7.44 -9.80 16.35
N SER A 443 -6.92 -9.49 17.53
CA SER A 443 -7.74 -8.98 18.64
C SER A 443 -8.30 -7.59 18.33
N ARG A 444 -7.59 -6.77 17.54
CA ARG A 444 -8.08 -5.48 17.07
C ARG A 444 -9.25 -5.64 16.08
N ILE A 445 -9.07 -6.42 15.01
CA ILE A 445 -10.10 -6.66 14.00
C ILE A 445 -11.39 -7.26 14.62
N ARG A 446 -11.26 -8.16 15.60
CA ARG A 446 -12.39 -8.72 16.38
C ARG A 446 -13.20 -7.68 17.18
N GLY A 447 -12.66 -6.49 17.44
CA GLY A 447 -13.38 -5.40 18.12
C GLY A 447 -14.10 -4.43 17.18
N GLU A 448 -13.78 -4.46 15.89
CA GLU A 448 -14.19 -3.45 14.88
C GLU A 448 -15.11 -4.02 13.79
N THR A 449 -15.20 -5.36 13.73
CA THR A 449 -15.91 -6.09 12.68
C THR A 449 -16.73 -7.21 13.31
N SER A 450 -17.79 -7.65 12.64
CA SER A 450 -18.64 -8.76 13.10
C SER A 450 -19.05 -9.69 11.95
N GLY A 451 -19.63 -10.84 12.30
CA GLY A 451 -20.18 -11.79 11.31
C GLY A 451 -19.15 -12.32 10.32
N ASP A 452 -19.56 -12.53 9.08
CA ASP A 452 -18.71 -13.10 8.03
C ASP A 452 -17.70 -12.10 7.46
N TYR A 453 -17.96 -10.80 7.63
CA TYR A 453 -16.95 -9.75 7.43
C TYR A 453 -15.76 -9.95 8.39
N GLN A 454 -16.02 -10.14 9.68
CA GLN A 454 -14.98 -10.46 10.67
C GLN A 454 -14.25 -11.77 10.32
N ARG A 455 -14.98 -12.84 9.97
CA ARG A 455 -14.36 -14.14 9.60
C ARG A 455 -13.44 -13.99 8.40
N LEU A 456 -13.86 -13.25 7.37
CA LEU A 456 -13.03 -12.97 6.19
C LEU A 456 -11.78 -12.17 6.54
N MET A 457 -11.90 -11.07 7.29
CA MET A 457 -10.74 -10.25 7.66
C MET A 457 -9.74 -11.03 8.51
N LEU A 458 -10.21 -11.91 9.41
CA LEU A 458 -9.37 -12.80 10.21
C LEU A 458 -8.69 -13.88 9.35
N ALA A 459 -9.40 -14.50 8.41
CA ALA A 459 -8.80 -15.46 7.46
C ALA A 459 -7.71 -14.79 6.61
N CYS A 460 -7.96 -13.58 6.10
CA CYS A 460 -6.99 -12.81 5.32
C CYS A 460 -5.71 -12.51 6.11
N ILE A 461 -5.80 -12.23 7.41
CA ILE A 461 -4.61 -12.08 8.27
C ILE A 461 -4.06 -13.40 8.84
N GLY A 462 -4.48 -14.56 8.31
CA GLY A 462 -3.93 -15.89 8.63
C GLY A 462 -4.39 -16.49 9.96
N GLU A 463 -5.57 -16.14 10.44
CA GLU A 463 -6.20 -16.77 11.61
C GLU A 463 -7.13 -17.92 11.17
N ASN A 464 -7.24 -18.97 12.00
CA ASN A 464 -8.20 -20.05 11.77
C ASN A 464 -9.65 -19.60 12.08
N ILE A 465 -10.63 -20.04 11.28
CA ILE A 465 -12.05 -19.63 11.32
C ILE A 465 -13.03 -20.78 11.04
#